data_AF-A0A1V5N971-F1
#
_entry.id   AF-A0A1V5N971-F1
#
_cell.length_a   1.000
_cell.length_b   1.000
_cell.length_c   1.000
_cell.angle_alpha   90.00
_cell.angle_beta   90.00
_cell.angle_gamma   90.00
#
_symmetry.space_group_name_H-M   'P 1'
#
loop_
_entity.id
_entity.type
_entity.pdbx_description
1 polymer ?
#
loop_
_entity_poly.entity_id
_entity_poly.type
_entity_poly.pdbx_seq_one_letter_code
_entity_poly.pdbx_strand_id
1 'polypeptide(L)'
;MSIDEDFEPKIAAQVRTELARFSDKCRYDEVRKKIIYHNHQDALEAYLTIQREEMERHRWLESEKAHCDLGENLMADWIRKYSSDFARYWRRTHVYIPSIAAAPPPQGPAENTDR
;
A
#
# COMPACT_ATOMS: atom_id res chain seq x y z
N MET A 1 19.68 7.15 -14.03
CA MET A 1 19.42 7.41 -12.60
C MET A 1 19.11 6.06 -11.97
N SER A 2 19.77 5.72 -10.86
CA SER A 2 19.53 4.45 -10.17
C SER A 2 18.37 4.57 -9.18
N ILE A 3 17.65 3.47 -8.93
CA ILE A 3 16.64 3.37 -7.86
C ILE A 3 17.23 3.81 -6.50
N ASP A 4 18.53 3.60 -6.25
CA ASP A 4 19.23 4.05 -5.03
C ASP A 4 19.35 5.57 -4.91
N GLU A 5 19.38 6.28 -6.03
CA GLU A 5 19.49 7.75 -6.06
C GLU A 5 18.12 8.41 -5.94
N ASP A 6 17.07 7.69 -6.34
CA ASP A 6 15.69 8.18 -6.37
C ASP A 6 14.94 7.97 -5.04
N PHE A 7 15.40 7.03 -4.21
CA PHE A 7 14.71 6.64 -2.99
C PHE A 7 15.65 6.41 -1.80
N GLU A 8 15.11 6.59 -0.59
CA GLU A 8 15.80 6.19 0.64
C GLU A 8 16.11 4.67 0.62
N PRO A 9 17.20 4.21 1.25
CA PRO A 9 17.67 2.82 1.11
C PRO A 9 16.59 1.77 1.40
N LYS A 10 15.75 2.00 2.40
CA LYS A 10 14.62 1.11 2.74
C LYS A 10 13.59 1.05 1.60
N ILE A 11 13.23 2.20 1.04
CA ILE A 11 12.27 2.30 -0.07
C ILE A 11 12.87 1.71 -1.34
N ALA A 12 14.13 1.99 -1.63
CA ALA A 12 14.85 1.42 -2.77
C ALA A 12 14.88 -0.12 -2.71
N ALA A 13 15.15 -0.69 -1.53
CA ALA A 13 15.11 -2.15 -1.32
C ALA A 13 13.70 -2.73 -1.54
N GLN A 14 12.68 -2.01 -1.09
CA GLN A 14 11.28 -2.42 -1.26
C GLN A 14 10.87 -2.39 -2.74
N VAL A 15 11.17 -1.29 -3.46
CA VAL A 15 10.94 -1.15 -4.91
C VAL A 15 11.63 -2.27 -5.69
N ARG A 16 12.87 -2.63 -5.36
CA ARG A 16 13.56 -3.76 -6.01
C ARG A 16 12.89 -5.10 -5.78
N THR A 17 12.49 -5.35 -4.53
CA THR A 17 11.80 -6.59 -4.16
C THR A 17 10.50 -6.70 -4.94
N GLU A 18 9.74 -5.60 -5.04
CA GLU A 18 8.51 -5.53 -5.82
C GLU A 18 8.76 -5.76 -7.31
N LEU A 19 9.77 -5.12 -7.90
CA LEU A 19 10.13 -5.31 -9.32
C LEU A 19 10.58 -6.74 -9.62
N ALA A 20 11.30 -7.38 -8.71
CA ALA A 20 11.69 -8.78 -8.85
C ALA A 20 10.47 -9.71 -8.76
N ARG A 21 9.58 -9.45 -7.79
CA ARG A 21 8.40 -10.27 -7.49
C ARG A 21 7.32 -10.17 -8.58
N PHE A 22 7.11 -8.98 -9.13
CA PHE A 22 6.08 -8.68 -10.11
C PHE A 22 6.68 -8.33 -11.49
N SER A 23 7.83 -8.92 -11.81
CA SER A 23 8.61 -8.62 -13.03
C SER A 23 7.82 -8.85 -14.32
N ASP A 24 6.82 -9.72 -14.30
CA ASP A 24 5.89 -10.01 -15.39
C ASP A 24 4.73 -9.00 -15.51
N LYS A 25 4.43 -8.27 -14.43
CA LYS A 25 3.28 -7.36 -14.30
C LYS A 25 3.65 -5.87 -14.28
N CYS A 26 4.91 -5.54 -14.02
CA CYS A 26 5.35 -4.16 -13.88
C CYS A 26 6.79 -3.91 -14.31
N ARG A 27 7.13 -2.63 -14.48
CA ARG A 27 8.50 -2.17 -14.72
C ARG A 27 8.77 -0.86 -14.00
N TYR A 28 10.05 -0.56 -13.79
CA TYR A 28 10.45 0.76 -13.32
C TYR A 28 10.52 1.75 -14.49
N ASP A 29 9.94 2.93 -14.32
CA ASP A 29 10.06 4.06 -15.24
C ASP A 29 11.03 5.07 -14.64
N GLU A 30 12.21 5.19 -15.25
CA GLU A 30 13.28 6.07 -14.78
C GLU A 30 12.94 7.56 -14.91
N VAL A 31 12.01 7.93 -15.79
CA VAL A 31 11.61 9.34 -16.02
C VAL A 31 10.64 9.77 -14.94
N ARG A 32 9.64 8.93 -14.65
CA ARG A 32 8.64 9.17 -13.62
C ARG A 32 9.14 8.80 -12.23
N LYS A 33 10.23 8.04 -12.15
CA LYS A 33 10.82 7.47 -10.94
C LYS A 33 9.79 6.64 -10.17
N LYS A 34 9.08 5.77 -10.89
CA LYS A 34 7.95 5.01 -10.36
C LYS A 34 7.83 3.62 -10.99
N ILE A 35 7.30 2.68 -10.24
CA ILE A 35 6.84 1.40 -10.76
C ILE A 35 5.54 1.63 -11.56
N ILE A 36 5.51 1.12 -12.79
CA ILE A 36 4.36 1.16 -13.67
C ILE A 36 3.87 -0.27 -13.90
N TYR A 37 2.64 -0.53 -13.49
CA TYR A 37 1.95 -1.78 -13.80
C TYR A 37 1.32 -1.75 -15.19
N HIS A 38 1.19 -2.92 -15.81
CA HIS A 38 0.62 -3.07 -17.15
C HIS A 38 -0.87 -2.68 -17.21
N ASN A 39 -1.62 -2.99 -16.16
CA ASN A 39 -3.05 -2.66 -16.07
C ASN A 39 -3.46 -2.40 -14.61
N HIS A 40 -4.71 -1.97 -14.43
CA HIS A 40 -5.26 -1.66 -13.11
C HIS A 40 -5.42 -2.90 -12.23
N GLN A 41 -5.74 -4.06 -12.81
CA GLN A 41 -5.95 -5.29 -12.06
C GLN A 41 -4.65 -5.76 -11.40
N ASP A 42 -3.54 -5.74 -12.14
CA ASP A 42 -2.21 -6.08 -11.64
C ASP A 42 -1.76 -5.11 -10.54
N ALA A 43 -2.02 -3.81 -10.73
CA ALA A 43 -1.72 -2.80 -9.72
C ALA A 43 -2.54 -3.02 -8.44
N LEU A 44 -3.83 -3.35 -8.57
CA LEU A 44 -4.72 -3.60 -7.44
C LEU A 44 -4.34 -4.88 -6.70
N GLU A 45 -4.02 -5.95 -7.43
CA GLU A 45 -3.56 -7.21 -6.86
C GLU A 45 -2.26 -7.02 -6.08
N ALA A 46 -1.28 -6.31 -6.65
CA ALA A 46 -0.02 -6.01 -5.96
C ALA A 46 -0.26 -5.13 -4.72
N TYR A 47 -1.10 -4.09 -4.84
CA TYR A 47 -1.47 -3.23 -3.73
C TYR A 47 -2.06 -4.01 -2.55
N LEU A 48 -3.06 -4.86 -2.82
CA LEU A 48 -3.73 -5.66 -1.78
C LEU A 48 -2.81 -6.73 -1.18
N THR A 49 -1.93 -7.32 -2.00
CA THR A 49 -0.97 -8.33 -1.54
C THR A 49 0.04 -7.72 -0.57
N ILE A 50 0.66 -6.60 -0.95
CA ILE A 50 1.66 -5.92 -0.10
C ILE A 50 0.99 -5.35 1.15
N GLN A 51 -0.21 -4.77 1.01
CA GLN A 51 -0.97 -4.26 2.16
C GLN A 51 -1.26 -5.37 3.18
N ARG A 52 -1.68 -6.56 2.73
CA ARG A 52 -1.93 -7.71 3.61
C ARG A 52 -0.67 -8.16 4.33
N GLU A 53 0.45 -8.26 3.63
CA GLU A 53 1.72 -8.68 4.24
C GLU A 53 2.20 -7.69 5.28
N GLU A 54 2.08 -6.39 5.03
CA GLU A 54 2.39 -5.36 6.03
C GLU A 54 1.48 -5.48 7.26
N MET A 55 0.17 -5.73 7.06
CA MET A 55 -0.76 -6.00 8.16
C MET A 55 -0.37 -7.22 9.00
N GLU A 56 -0.04 -8.33 8.35
CA GLU A 56 0.37 -9.57 9.03
C GLU A 56 1.69 -9.38 9.80
N ARG A 57 2.67 -8.71 9.20
CA ARG A 57 3.96 -8.41 9.83
C ARG A 57 3.77 -7.54 11.07
N HIS A 58 2.92 -6.52 10.98
CA HIS A 58 2.58 -5.66 12.11
C HIS A 58 1.83 -6.41 13.21
N ARG A 59 0.85 -7.25 12.86
CA ARG A 59 0.13 -8.09 13.83
C ARG A 59 1.10 -8.98 14.60
N TRP A 60 2.03 -9.63 13.90
CA TRP A 60 3.04 -10.48 14.52
C TRP A 60 3.93 -9.70 15.50
N LEU A 61 4.45 -8.54 15.09
CA LEU A 61 5.28 -7.67 15.94
C LEU A 61 4.55 -7.19 17.21
N GLU A 62 3.27 -6.82 17.10
CA GLU A 62 2.50 -6.35 18.25
C GLU A 62 2.11 -7.52 19.18
N SER A 63 1.82 -8.70 18.63
CA SER A 63 1.59 -9.90 19.44
C SER A 63 2.85 -10.35 20.19
N GLU A 64 4.02 -10.26 19.54
CA GLU A 64 5.30 -10.52 20.20
C GLU A 64 5.57 -9.54 21.35
N LYS A 65 5.36 -8.23 21.12
CA LYS A 65 5.55 -7.20 22.16
C LYS A 65 4.60 -7.35 23.34
N ALA A 66 3.35 -7.72 23.08
CA ALA A 66 2.35 -7.86 24.13
C ALA A 66 2.41 -9.22 24.85
N HIS A 67 3.23 -10.16 24.34
CA HIS A 67 3.30 -11.54 24.79
C HIS A 67 1.90 -12.20 24.90
N CYS A 68 0.94 -11.73 24.10
CA CYS A 68 -0.43 -12.22 24.06
C CYS A 68 -1.01 -12.06 22.64
N ASP A 69 -2.00 -12.89 22.30
CA ASP A 69 -2.71 -12.76 21.03
C ASP A 69 -3.67 -11.57 21.14
N LEU A 70 -3.23 -10.46 20.57
CA LEU A 70 -4.04 -9.27 20.40
C LEU A 70 -4.93 -9.54 19.17
N GLY A 71 -6.16 -9.97 19.41
CA GLY A 71 -7.12 -10.39 18.38
C GLY A 71 -7.50 -9.32 17.34
N GLU A 72 -8.65 -9.49 16.67
CA GLU A 72 -9.04 -8.74 15.46
C GLU A 72 -9.04 -7.20 15.59
N ASN A 73 -9.18 -6.65 16.80
CA ASN A 73 -9.18 -5.20 17.05
C ASN A 73 -7.88 -4.50 16.65
N LEU A 74 -6.73 -5.19 16.63
CA LEU A 74 -5.48 -4.60 16.15
C LEU A 74 -5.51 -4.26 14.66
N MET A 75 -6.27 -5.01 13.85
CA MET A 75 -6.31 -4.77 12.41
C MET A 75 -7.03 -3.46 12.08
N ALA A 76 -8.11 -3.14 12.80
CA ALA A 76 -8.82 -1.88 12.66
C ALA A 76 -7.94 -0.67 13.04
N ASP A 77 -7.18 -0.80 14.12
CA ASP A 77 -6.24 0.22 14.57
C ASP A 77 -5.07 0.40 13.60
N TRP A 78 -4.57 -0.69 13.00
CA TRP A 78 -3.54 -0.62 11.98
C TRP A 78 -4.05 0.09 10.72
N ILE A 79 -5.23 -0.29 10.23
CA ILE A 79 -5.85 0.36 9.08
C ILE A 79 -6.01 1.86 9.37
N ARG A 80 -6.49 2.24 10.55
CA ARG A 80 -6.69 3.65 10.89
C ARG A 80 -5.37 4.44 10.99
N LYS A 81 -4.29 3.83 11.49
CA LYS A 81 -3.00 4.52 11.71
C LYS A 81 -2.07 4.50 10.50
N TYR A 82 -1.98 3.37 9.80
CA TYR A 82 -0.95 3.12 8.79
C TYR A 82 -1.47 3.12 7.35
N SER A 83 -2.79 3.01 7.11
CA SER A 83 -3.33 3.03 5.73
C SER A 83 -3.03 4.33 4.98
N SER A 84 -3.04 5.47 5.69
CA SER A 84 -2.77 6.78 5.10
C SER A 84 -1.31 6.92 4.67
N ASP A 85 -0.40 6.43 5.49
CA ASP A 85 1.03 6.42 5.19
C ASP A 85 1.36 5.44 4.07
N PHE A 86 0.74 4.26 4.08
CA PHE A 86 0.84 3.29 2.99
C PHE A 86 0.34 3.86 1.67
N ALA A 87 -0.84 4.51 1.66
CA ALA A 87 -1.39 5.14 0.46
C ALA A 87 -0.53 6.33 -0.04
N ARG A 88 0.17 7.03 0.86
CA ARG A 88 1.12 8.10 0.49
C ARG A 88 2.39 7.51 -0.12
N TYR A 89 2.94 6.45 0.49
CA TYR A 89 4.05 5.69 -0.06
C TYR A 89 3.70 5.20 -1.47
N TRP A 90 2.60 4.48 -1.63
CA TRP A 90 2.16 3.92 -2.91
C TRP A 90 2.00 4.97 -4.00
N ARG A 91 1.43 6.15 -3.68
CA ARG A 91 1.32 7.26 -4.64
C ARG A 91 2.68 7.84 -5.05
N ARG A 92 3.68 7.80 -4.17
CA ARG A 92 5.03 8.28 -4.44
C ARG A 92 5.82 7.30 -5.30
N THR A 93 5.70 6.00 -5.05
CA THR A 93 6.52 4.96 -5.70
C THR A 93 5.85 4.31 -6.91
N HIS A 94 4.52 4.35 -7.01
CA HIS A 94 3.76 3.66 -8.06
C HIS A 94 2.89 4.62 -8.87
N VAL A 95 2.73 4.30 -10.16
CA VAL A 95 1.67 4.86 -11.01
C VAL A 95 0.80 3.71 -11.47
N TYR A 96 -0.50 3.86 -11.26
CA TYR A 96 -1.50 3.24 -12.12
C TYR A 96 -2.25 4.38 -12.82
N ILE A 97 -2.60 4.19 -14.09
CA ILE A 97 -3.55 5.09 -14.73
C ILE A 97 -4.92 4.73 -14.13
N PRO A 98 -5.60 5.64 -13.43
CA PRO A 98 -6.92 5.35 -12.90
C PRO A 98 -7.86 5.17 -14.10
N SER A 99 -8.41 3.98 -14.29
CA SER A 99 -9.74 3.92 -14.87
C SER A 99 -10.65 4.60 -13.85
N ILE A 100 -11.36 5.65 -14.27
CA ILE A 100 -12.13 6.61 -13.47
C ILE A 100 -13.23 5.96 -12.59
N ALA A 101 -13.36 4.63 -12.58
CA ALA A 101 -14.43 3.87 -11.94
C ALA A 101 -14.25 3.58 -10.43
N ALA A 102 -13.10 3.86 -9.80
CA ALA A 102 -12.81 3.47 -8.41
C ALA A 102 -12.74 4.64 -7.41
N ALA A 103 -13.44 5.75 -7.67
CA ALA A 103 -13.70 6.72 -6.60
C ALA A 103 -14.73 6.10 -5.63
N PRO A 104 -14.45 5.99 -4.31
CA PRO A 104 -15.50 5.66 -3.36
C PRO A 104 -16.58 6.75 -3.44
N PRO A 105 -17.88 6.39 -3.44
CA PRO A 105 -18.94 7.38 -3.54
C PRO A 105 -18.76 8.43 -2.44
N PRO A 106 -18.93 9.72 -2.74
CA PRO A 106 -18.79 10.78 -1.75
C PRO A 106 -19.67 10.44 -0.56
N GLN A 107 -19.05 10.16 0.59
CA GLN A 107 -19.79 10.03 1.84
C GLN A 107 -20.33 11.42 2.15
N GLY A 108 -21.60 11.65 1.76
CA GLY A 108 -22.38 12.79 2.18
C GLY A 108 -22.39 12.87 3.72
N PRO A 109 -22.60 14.06 4.28
CA PRO A 109 -22.44 14.26 5.72
C PRO A 109 -23.41 13.35 6.47
N ALA A 110 -22.90 12.71 7.52
CA ALA A 110 -23.69 11.90 8.44
C ALA A 110 -24.83 12.75 9.01
N GLU A 111 -26.04 12.54 8.52
CA GLU A 111 -27.24 13.17 9.03
C GLU A 111 -27.63 12.48 10.33
N ASN A 112 -27.09 13.02 11.42
CA ASN A 112 -27.69 12.88 12.75
C ASN A 112 -29.05 13.58 12.73
N THR A 113 -30.16 12.86 12.86
CA THR A 113 -31.22 13.29 13.79
C THR A 113 -32.05 12.11 14.30
N ASP A 114 -31.81 11.83 15.57
CA ASP A 114 -32.71 11.29 16.59
C ASP A 114 -34.14 11.87 16.50
N ARG A 115 -35.15 11.02 16.20
CA ARG A 115 -36.48 10.91 16.85
C ARG A 115 -37.54 10.22 16.01
#